data_AF-A0A1F7VHC5-F1
#
_entry.id   AF-A0A1F7VHC5-F1
#
_cell.length_a   1.000
_cell.length_b   1.000
_cell.length_c   1.000
_cell.angle_alpha   90.00
_cell.angle_beta   90.00
_cell.angle_gamma   90.00
#
_symmetry.space_group_name_H-M   'P 1'
#
loop_
_entity.id
_entity.type
_entity.pdbx_description
1 polymer ?
#
loop_
_entity_poly.entity_id
_entity_poly.type
_entity_poly.pdbx_seq_one_letter_code
_entity_poly.pdbx_strand_id
1 'polypeptide(L)'
;MSYPNITFRKSTKKDVETLHAFTKDAKYDNGRNLNWAVFNKYPQLKTYFNKDKQYKIKSEKVLDCFINKIYRAKRTAMNRALEQHKKRWEKIAPHYFSLVDTLFDGRKWPQGKYIAFGTIWGMYPRFLEDKTFQIPFWHRTPRYIPVVIAHELLHFMFYDYFYTRYPKYRYPKHNLFVWNISEIFNTIIQNSPAWLNCFKLKSLGYPEHEKIVRHISRTFYRRKVWNIGVLADEIIKEVQRANPSPRPKGRGFGD
;
A
#
# COMPACT_ATOMS: atom_id res chain seq x y z
N MET A 1 1.04 19.71 -17.44
CA MET A 1 0.36 18.45 -17.05
C MET A 1 -0.42 18.69 -15.76
N SER A 2 -1.55 18.01 -15.54
CA SER A 2 -2.32 18.12 -14.30
C SER A 2 -1.95 16.97 -13.37
N TYR A 3 -1.41 17.28 -12.19
CA TYR A 3 -1.10 16.30 -11.16
C TYR A 3 -2.34 16.02 -10.28
N PRO A 4 -2.44 14.82 -9.68
CA PRO A 4 -3.51 14.52 -8.75
C PRO A 4 -3.57 15.51 -7.58
N ASN A 5 -4.76 16.10 -7.37
CA ASN A 5 -5.04 16.89 -6.18
C ASN A 5 -5.58 15.98 -5.08
N ILE A 6 -4.82 15.83 -3.99
CA ILE A 6 -5.21 14.93 -2.90
C ILE A 6 -6.18 15.65 -1.95
N THR A 7 -7.37 15.06 -1.77
CA THR A 7 -8.31 15.51 -0.75
C THR A 7 -8.14 14.69 0.53
N PHE A 8 -8.13 15.35 1.69
CA PHE A 8 -8.00 14.69 2.99
C PHE A 8 -9.38 14.59 3.65
N ARG A 9 -9.81 13.38 4.01
CA ARG A 9 -11.13 13.13 4.62
C ARG A 9 -11.02 12.17 5.79
N LYS A 10 -12.11 12.08 6.56
CA LYS A 10 -12.31 11.06 7.59
C LYS A 10 -13.61 10.33 7.29
N SER A 11 -13.67 9.03 7.57
CA SER A 11 -14.85 8.22 7.28
C SER A 11 -14.88 7.01 8.19
N THR A 12 -15.87 6.97 9.09
CA THR A 12 -16.11 5.80 9.95
C THR A 12 -16.46 4.58 9.11
N LYS A 13 -17.25 4.77 8.03
CA LYS A 13 -17.56 3.72 7.05
C LYS A 13 -16.30 3.10 6.45
N LYS A 14 -15.29 3.90 6.10
CA LYS A 14 -14.02 3.39 5.57
C LYS A 14 -13.26 2.57 6.61
N ASP A 15 -13.25 2.99 7.88
CA ASP A 15 -12.62 2.21 8.94
C ASP A 15 -13.36 0.89 9.20
N VAL A 16 -14.70 0.85 9.08
CA VAL A 16 -15.48 -0.40 9.15
C VAL A 16 -15.14 -1.33 7.98
N GLU A 17 -15.18 -0.82 6.74
CA GLU A 17 -14.83 -1.57 5.52
C GLU A 17 -13.43 -2.18 5.61
N THR A 18 -12.44 -1.41 6.10
CA THR A 18 -11.06 -1.88 6.28
C THR A 18 -10.97 -3.00 7.31
N LEU A 19 -11.70 -2.91 8.43
CA LEU A 19 -11.68 -3.97 9.42
C LEU A 19 -12.31 -5.27 8.90
N HIS A 20 -13.37 -5.16 8.09
CA HIS A 20 -13.95 -6.29 7.36
C HIS A 20 -12.95 -6.95 6.43
N ALA A 21 -12.18 -6.16 5.68
CA ALA A 21 -11.12 -6.69 4.84
C ALA A 21 -10.08 -7.48 5.66
N PHE A 22 -9.61 -6.93 6.78
CA PHE A 22 -8.63 -7.61 7.64
C PHE A 22 -9.18 -8.91 8.24
N THR A 23 -10.47 -8.94 8.56
CA THR A 23 -11.14 -10.13 9.06
C THR A 23 -11.21 -11.22 7.98
N LYS A 24 -11.53 -10.84 6.75
CA LYS A 24 -11.55 -11.76 5.60
C LYS A 24 -10.16 -12.31 5.28
N ASP A 25 -9.13 -11.48 5.44
CA ASP A 25 -7.73 -11.85 5.16
C ASP A 25 -7.10 -12.67 6.29
N ALA A 26 -7.67 -12.65 7.49
CA ALA A 26 -7.17 -13.37 8.66
C ALA A 26 -7.02 -14.88 8.43
N LYS A 27 -7.78 -15.46 7.50
CA LYS A 27 -7.67 -16.87 7.11
C LYS A 27 -6.40 -17.20 6.32
N TYR A 28 -5.75 -16.20 5.72
CA TYR A 28 -4.53 -16.37 4.92
C TYR A 28 -3.26 -16.10 5.73
N ASP A 29 -3.32 -15.28 6.78
CA ASP A 29 -2.17 -14.88 7.60
C ASP A 29 -2.30 -15.28 9.09
N ASN A 30 -3.28 -16.12 9.42
CA ASN A 30 -3.64 -16.54 10.77
C ASN A 30 -3.95 -15.38 11.73
N GLY A 31 -4.50 -14.28 11.22
CA GLY A 31 -4.88 -13.10 11.99
C GLY A 31 -3.70 -12.22 12.38
N ARG A 32 -2.52 -12.39 11.76
CA ARG A 32 -1.33 -11.58 12.03
C ARG A 32 -1.60 -10.09 11.79
N ASN A 33 -2.15 -9.73 10.63
CA ASN A 33 -2.48 -8.35 10.29
C ASN A 33 -3.53 -7.77 11.22
N LEU A 34 -4.55 -8.55 11.59
CA LEU A 34 -5.58 -8.13 12.52
C LEU A 34 -5.00 -7.84 13.92
N ASN A 35 -4.11 -8.70 14.41
CA ASN A 35 -3.41 -8.47 15.68
C ASN A 35 -2.59 -7.18 15.64
N TRP A 36 -1.71 -7.03 14.64
CA TRP A 36 -0.82 -5.88 14.56
C TRP A 36 -1.54 -4.56 14.27
N ALA A 37 -2.44 -4.54 13.28
CA ALA A 37 -3.10 -3.33 12.80
C ALA A 37 -4.26 -2.87 13.70
N VAL A 38 -4.91 -3.79 14.43
CA VAL A 38 -6.12 -3.50 15.19
C VAL A 38 -5.91 -3.78 16.67
N PHE A 39 -5.65 -5.03 17.02
CA PHE A 39 -5.74 -5.43 18.43
C PHE A 39 -4.57 -4.98 19.31
N ASN A 40 -3.39 -4.74 18.76
CA ASN A 40 -2.28 -4.16 19.54
C ASN A 40 -2.62 -2.74 20.01
N LYS A 41 -3.38 -1.99 19.20
CA LYS A 41 -3.83 -0.65 19.53
C LYS A 41 -5.13 -0.63 20.33
N TYR A 42 -6.00 -1.60 20.07
CA TYR A 42 -7.32 -1.74 20.70
C TYR A 42 -7.54 -3.18 21.20
N PRO A 43 -6.85 -3.62 22.27
CA PRO A 43 -6.94 -5.00 22.76
C PRO A 43 -8.36 -5.42 23.13
N GLN A 44 -9.17 -4.48 23.63
CA GLN A 44 -10.56 -4.70 23.99
C GLN A 44 -11.44 -5.16 22.81
N LEU A 45 -11.04 -4.87 21.57
CA LEU A 45 -11.80 -5.34 20.41
C LEU A 45 -11.75 -6.86 20.25
N LYS A 46 -10.71 -7.55 20.75
CA LYS A 46 -10.54 -9.00 20.59
C LYS A 46 -11.77 -9.80 21.06
N THR A 47 -12.47 -9.32 22.08
CA THR A 47 -13.64 -10.01 22.67
C THR A 47 -14.84 -10.05 21.72
N TYR A 48 -14.90 -9.15 20.74
CA TYR A 48 -15.96 -9.07 19.74
C TYR A 48 -15.69 -9.92 18.50
N PHE A 49 -14.61 -10.69 18.47
CA PHE A 49 -14.23 -11.56 17.36
C PHE A 49 -14.34 -13.02 17.81
N ASN A 50 -14.80 -13.89 16.92
CA ASN A 50 -14.80 -15.33 17.15
C ASN A 50 -13.55 -15.94 16.50
N LYS A 51 -12.55 -16.30 17.31
CA LYS A 51 -11.29 -16.89 16.82
C LYS A 51 -11.51 -18.21 16.08
N ASP A 52 -12.40 -19.05 16.58
CA ASP A 52 -12.71 -20.37 16.01
C ASP A 52 -13.46 -20.27 14.68
N LYS A 53 -14.06 -19.10 14.39
CA LYS A 53 -14.75 -18.79 13.14
C LYS A 53 -14.00 -17.77 12.30
N GLN A 54 -12.69 -17.96 12.14
CA GLN A 54 -11.82 -17.12 11.29
C GLN A 54 -11.94 -15.63 11.63
N TYR A 55 -11.96 -15.31 12.92
CA TYR A 55 -12.12 -13.94 13.42
C TYR A 55 -13.44 -13.26 13.01
N LYS A 56 -14.51 -13.99 12.70
CA LYS A 56 -15.81 -13.36 12.38
C LYS A 56 -16.26 -12.41 13.49
N ILE A 57 -16.64 -11.19 13.11
CA ILE A 57 -17.16 -10.17 14.02
C ILE A 57 -18.51 -10.65 14.58
N LYS A 58 -18.67 -10.56 15.90
CA LYS A 58 -19.88 -11.02 16.61
C LYS A 58 -21.06 -10.05 16.44
N SER A 59 -20.81 -8.75 16.28
CA SER A 59 -21.85 -7.73 16.11
C SER A 59 -21.33 -6.48 15.40
N GLU A 60 -21.90 -6.16 14.23
CA GLU A 60 -21.62 -4.92 13.49
C GLU A 60 -21.95 -3.67 14.32
N LYS A 61 -23.09 -3.69 15.02
CA LYS A 61 -23.55 -2.57 15.84
C LYS A 61 -22.53 -2.20 16.93
N VAL A 62 -21.87 -3.19 17.52
CA VAL A 62 -20.82 -2.96 18.53
C VAL A 62 -19.60 -2.32 17.89
N LEU A 63 -19.20 -2.78 16.70
CA LEU A 63 -18.08 -2.20 15.97
C LEU A 63 -18.35 -0.75 15.57
N ASP A 64 -19.52 -0.48 15.00
CA ASP A 64 -19.93 0.88 14.64
C ASP A 64 -19.94 1.80 15.86
N CYS A 65 -20.49 1.33 16.98
CA CYS A 65 -20.50 2.09 18.23
C CYS A 65 -19.07 2.41 18.70
N PHE A 66 -18.18 1.42 18.64
CA PHE A 66 -16.78 1.57 19.02
C PHE A 66 -16.06 2.64 18.18
N ILE A 67 -16.14 2.53 16.85
CA ILE A 67 -15.48 3.47 15.92
C ILE A 67 -16.07 4.87 16.10
N ASN A 68 -17.41 4.98 16.15
CA ASN A 68 -18.09 6.27 16.35
C ASN A 68 -17.73 6.92 17.69
N LYS A 69 -17.54 6.14 18.76
CA LYS A 69 -17.08 6.66 20.06
C LYS A 69 -15.69 7.30 19.94
N ILE A 70 -14.75 6.65 19.24
CA ILE A 70 -13.40 7.21 19.02
C ILE A 70 -13.47 8.49 18.18
N TYR A 71 -14.22 8.47 17.08
CA TYR A 71 -14.36 9.63 16.20
C TYR A 71 -14.99 10.83 16.89
N ARG A 72 -16.01 10.61 17.73
CA ARG A 72 -16.61 11.67 18.55
C ARG A 72 -15.61 12.22 19.56
N ALA A 73 -14.97 11.36 20.34
CA ALA A 73 -14.03 11.76 21.38
C ALA A 73 -12.79 12.50 20.83
N LYS A 74 -12.34 12.18 19.61
CA LYS A 74 -11.11 12.73 19.01
C LYS A 74 -11.35 13.66 17.82
N ARG A 75 -12.58 14.14 17.62
CA ARG A 75 -13.00 14.89 16.41
C ARG A 75 -12.06 16.06 16.08
N THR A 76 -11.76 16.91 17.06
CA THR A 76 -10.91 18.10 16.89
C THR A 76 -9.46 17.71 16.56
N ALA A 77 -8.91 16.73 17.29
CA ALA A 77 -7.56 16.24 17.07
C ALA A 77 -7.39 15.60 15.68
N MET A 78 -8.40 14.84 15.22
CA MET A 78 -8.41 14.26 13.88
C MET A 78 -8.46 15.32 12.77
N ASN A 79 -9.29 16.35 12.92
CA ASN A 79 -9.35 17.46 11.96
C ASN A 79 -8.01 18.19 11.88
N ARG A 80 -7.41 18.50 13.02
CA ARG A 80 -6.08 19.14 13.09
C ARG A 80 -5.01 18.26 12.44
N ALA A 81 -5.06 16.95 12.66
CA ALA A 81 -4.14 16.02 12.02
C ALA A 81 -4.24 16.04 10.50
N LEU A 82 -5.46 15.96 9.93
CA LEU A 82 -5.65 15.99 8.48
C LEU A 82 -5.16 17.30 7.86
N GLU A 83 -5.42 18.44 8.51
CA GLU A 83 -4.94 19.74 8.03
C GLU A 83 -3.40 19.81 8.04
N GLN A 84 -2.76 19.27 9.08
CA GLN A 84 -1.30 19.18 9.12
C GLN A 84 -0.74 18.25 8.05
N HIS A 85 -1.41 17.13 7.78
CA HIS A 85 -1.00 16.18 6.75
C HIS A 85 -1.09 16.82 5.36
N LYS A 86 -2.16 17.56 5.09
CA LYS A 86 -2.32 18.37 3.88
C LYS A 86 -1.15 19.34 3.69
N LYS A 87 -0.87 20.18 4.69
CA LYS A 87 0.24 21.16 4.63
C LYS A 87 1.61 20.50 4.44
N ARG A 88 1.84 19.33 5.04
CA ARG A 88 3.09 18.57 4.86
C ARG A 88 3.19 17.99 3.45
N TRP A 89 2.09 17.48 2.92
CA TRP A 89 2.03 16.93 1.57
C TRP A 89 2.28 18.02 0.53
N GLU A 90 1.58 19.15 0.61
CA GLU A 90 1.70 20.26 -0.36
C GLU A 90 3.14 20.75 -0.53
N LYS A 91 3.95 20.71 0.53
CA LYS A 91 5.38 21.07 0.48
C LYS A 91 6.23 20.09 -0.31
N ILE A 92 5.89 18.81 -0.31
CA ILE A 92 6.68 17.73 -0.92
C ILE A 92 6.15 17.34 -2.30
N ALA A 93 4.85 17.55 -2.53
CA ALA A 93 4.15 17.12 -3.74
C ALA A 93 4.86 17.54 -5.05
N PRO A 94 5.35 18.78 -5.23
CA PRO A 94 6.03 19.16 -6.48
C PRO A 94 7.27 18.31 -6.77
N HIS A 95 8.12 18.08 -5.75
CA HIS A 95 9.31 17.25 -5.89
C HIS A 95 8.98 15.78 -6.15
N TYR A 96 7.94 15.28 -5.47
CA TYR A 96 7.44 13.93 -5.69
C TYR A 96 6.91 13.75 -7.12
N PHE A 97 6.07 14.66 -7.61
CA PHE A 97 5.50 14.56 -8.95
C PHE A 97 6.58 14.67 -10.04
N SER A 98 7.55 15.56 -9.88
CA SER A 98 8.71 15.62 -10.80
C SER A 98 9.52 14.32 -10.82
N LEU A 99 9.71 13.68 -9.66
CA LEU A 99 10.35 12.37 -9.56
C LEU A 99 9.55 11.30 -10.30
N VAL A 100 8.22 11.24 -10.10
CA VAL A 100 7.37 10.25 -10.77
C VAL A 100 7.30 10.49 -12.28
N ASP A 101 7.24 11.74 -12.74
CA ASP A 101 7.27 12.07 -14.16
C ASP A 101 8.58 11.60 -14.80
N THR A 102 9.71 11.80 -14.12
CA THR A 102 11.01 11.32 -14.60
C THR A 102 11.04 9.79 -14.70
N LEU A 103 10.47 9.10 -13.71
CA LEU A 103 10.39 7.65 -13.74
C LEU A 103 9.52 7.19 -14.93
N PHE A 104 8.29 7.68 -15.04
CA PHE A 104 7.32 7.17 -16.00
C PHE A 104 7.25 7.96 -17.31
N ASP A 105 8.33 8.67 -17.67
CA ASP A 105 8.48 9.42 -18.92
C ASP A 105 7.29 10.36 -19.20
N GLY A 106 6.89 11.13 -18.18
CA GLY A 106 5.76 12.07 -18.27
C GLY A 106 4.40 11.42 -18.47
N ARG A 107 4.24 10.11 -18.19
CA ARG A 107 2.94 9.43 -18.26
C ARG A 107 1.88 10.17 -17.45
N LYS A 108 0.71 10.35 -18.05
CA LYS A 108 -0.47 10.92 -17.38
C LYS A 108 -0.92 10.03 -16.22
N TRP A 109 -1.24 10.65 -15.10
CA TRP A 109 -1.80 9.95 -13.95
C TRP A 109 -3.15 9.31 -14.28
N PRO A 110 -3.43 8.10 -13.75
CA PRO A 110 -4.71 7.44 -13.98
C PRO A 110 -5.87 8.24 -13.37
N GLN A 111 -7.05 8.16 -13.97
CA GLN A 111 -8.23 8.85 -13.44
C GLN A 111 -8.68 8.25 -12.09
N GLY A 112 -9.17 9.09 -11.19
CA GLY A 112 -9.64 8.68 -9.86
C GLY A 112 -9.91 9.84 -8.92
N LYS A 113 -10.33 9.52 -7.69
CA LYS A 113 -10.76 10.52 -6.69
C LYS A 113 -9.60 11.11 -5.89
N TYR A 114 -8.52 10.35 -5.70
CA TYR A 114 -7.34 10.77 -4.93
C TYR A 114 -7.69 11.30 -3.54
N ILE A 115 -8.39 10.48 -2.75
CA ILE A 115 -8.78 10.80 -1.38
C ILE A 115 -7.92 10.03 -0.39
N ALA A 116 -7.22 10.75 0.48
CA ALA A 116 -6.53 10.22 1.64
C ALA A 116 -7.47 10.22 2.86
N PHE A 117 -7.92 9.04 3.27
CA PHE A 117 -8.76 8.87 4.45
C PHE A 117 -7.91 8.68 5.70
N GLY A 118 -8.04 9.59 6.68
CA GLY A 118 -7.48 9.36 8.00
C GLY A 118 -8.08 8.10 8.63
N THR A 119 -7.24 7.20 9.14
CA THR A 119 -7.65 5.96 9.81
C THR A 119 -7.17 5.88 11.25
N ILE A 120 -7.97 5.21 12.08
CA ILE A 120 -7.60 4.84 13.45
C ILE A 120 -6.80 3.53 13.51
N TRP A 121 -6.75 2.75 12.43
CA TRP A 121 -6.01 1.49 12.38
C TRP A 121 -4.50 1.69 12.20
N GLY A 122 -3.73 0.62 12.40
CA GLY A 122 -2.28 0.59 12.23
C GLY A 122 -1.81 0.19 10.83
N MET A 123 -2.74 -0.16 9.92
CA MET A 123 -2.46 -0.48 8.53
C MET A 123 -3.26 0.42 7.59
N TYR A 124 -2.68 0.73 6.44
CA TYR A 124 -3.08 1.84 5.58
C TYR A 124 -3.40 1.33 4.17
N PRO A 125 -4.56 0.68 3.95
CA PRO A 125 -4.88 0.09 2.66
C PRO A 125 -5.07 1.15 1.57
N ARG A 126 -4.86 0.71 0.33
CA ARG A 126 -5.19 1.41 -0.92
C ARG A 126 -6.33 0.70 -1.66
N PHE A 127 -7.09 1.48 -2.42
CA PHE A 127 -8.20 1.03 -3.25
C PHE A 127 -7.92 1.47 -4.69
N LEU A 128 -7.56 0.50 -5.55
CA LEU A 128 -7.06 0.77 -6.90
C LEU A 128 -8.15 1.28 -7.82
N GLU A 129 -9.41 0.92 -7.59
CA GLU A 129 -10.55 1.22 -8.45
C GLU A 129 -10.83 2.72 -8.47
N ASP A 130 -10.89 3.35 -7.30
CA ASP A 130 -11.23 4.77 -7.16
C ASP A 130 -10.07 5.67 -6.73
N LYS A 131 -8.85 5.10 -6.63
CA LYS A 131 -7.61 5.80 -6.27
C LYS A 131 -7.72 6.47 -4.90
N THR A 132 -8.36 5.80 -3.96
CA THR A 132 -8.41 6.22 -2.56
C THR A 132 -7.52 5.36 -1.69
N PHE A 133 -7.09 5.88 -0.56
CA PHE A 133 -6.19 5.17 0.34
C PHE A 133 -6.35 5.71 1.76
N GLN A 134 -5.84 4.97 2.74
CA GLN A 134 -5.85 5.40 4.12
C GLN A 134 -4.48 5.94 4.56
N ILE A 135 -4.47 6.84 5.53
CA ILE A 135 -3.27 7.35 6.19
C ILE A 135 -3.52 7.43 7.70
N PRO A 136 -2.53 7.26 8.57
CA PRO A 136 -2.78 7.36 10.00
C PRO A 136 -3.11 8.79 10.39
N PHE A 137 -4.08 8.98 11.28
CA PHE A 137 -4.26 10.28 11.95
C PHE A 137 -3.00 10.70 12.72
N TRP A 138 -2.32 9.73 13.34
CA TRP A 138 -1.15 9.98 14.19
C TRP A 138 -0.04 8.98 13.87
N HIS A 139 1.17 9.47 13.74
CA HIS A 139 2.37 8.66 13.55
C HIS A 139 3.47 9.18 14.46
N ARG A 140 4.28 8.27 15.03
CA ARG A 140 5.40 8.63 15.93
C ARG A 140 6.39 9.59 15.26
N THR A 141 6.52 9.47 13.94
CA THR A 141 7.35 10.33 13.10
C THR A 141 6.44 11.09 12.12
N PRO A 142 6.00 12.33 12.42
CA PRO A 142 5.04 13.04 11.58
C PRO A 142 5.51 13.30 10.14
N ARG A 143 6.83 13.46 9.94
CA ARG A 143 7.46 13.57 8.61
C ARG A 143 7.37 12.31 7.75
N TYR A 144 6.93 11.18 8.33
CA TYR A 144 6.69 9.94 7.60
C TYR A 144 5.34 9.95 6.86
N ILE A 145 4.42 10.84 7.20
CA ILE A 145 3.10 10.88 6.55
C ILE A 145 3.18 11.17 5.05
N PRO A 146 3.97 12.15 4.57
CA PRO A 146 4.21 12.33 3.14
C PRO A 146 4.80 11.09 2.45
N VAL A 147 5.62 10.29 3.15
CA VAL A 147 6.17 9.04 2.60
C VAL A 147 5.06 8.02 2.37
N VAL A 148 4.12 7.86 3.32
CA VAL A 148 2.95 6.98 3.16
C VAL A 148 2.09 7.45 1.98
N ILE A 149 1.80 8.74 1.89
CA ILE A 149 1.01 9.30 0.77
C ILE A 149 1.71 9.01 -0.58
N ALA A 150 3.00 9.29 -0.66
CA ALA A 150 3.80 9.06 -1.85
C ALA A 150 3.89 7.56 -2.22
N HIS A 151 3.89 6.68 -1.23
CA HIS A 151 3.84 5.23 -1.43
C HIS A 151 2.54 4.80 -2.10
N GLU A 152 1.39 5.22 -1.57
CA GLU A 152 0.10 4.84 -2.16
C GLU A 152 -0.13 5.45 -3.54
N LEU A 153 0.31 6.70 -3.75
CA LEU A 153 0.28 7.30 -5.07
C LEU A 153 1.18 6.56 -6.08
N LEU A 154 2.37 6.12 -5.66
CA LEU A 154 3.29 5.42 -6.54
C LEU A 154 2.69 4.08 -7.00
N HIS A 155 1.95 3.40 -6.11
CA HIS A 155 1.16 2.23 -6.49
C HIS A 155 0.17 2.55 -7.62
N PHE A 156 -0.58 3.64 -7.53
CA PHE A 156 -1.57 3.97 -8.57
C PHE A 156 -0.93 4.15 -9.95
N MET A 157 0.19 4.88 -10.03
CA MET A 157 0.93 5.02 -11.29
C MET A 157 1.53 3.68 -11.74
N PHE A 158 2.11 2.91 -10.81
CA PHE A 158 2.68 1.60 -11.10
C PHE A 158 1.63 0.65 -11.69
N TYR A 159 0.47 0.49 -11.06
CA TYR A 159 -0.57 -0.43 -11.53
C TYR A 159 -1.12 -0.03 -12.90
N ASP A 160 -1.30 1.27 -13.14
CA ASP A 160 -1.70 1.78 -14.45
C ASP A 160 -0.67 1.43 -15.53
N TYR A 161 0.60 1.75 -15.30
CA TYR A 161 1.72 1.39 -16.17
C TYR A 161 1.84 -0.13 -16.40
N PHE A 162 1.87 -0.88 -15.31
CA PHE A 162 2.12 -2.31 -15.30
C PHE A 162 1.03 -3.06 -16.05
N TYR A 163 -0.23 -2.68 -15.87
CA TYR A 163 -1.31 -3.32 -16.60
C TYR A 163 -1.37 -2.90 -18.08
N THR A 164 -0.97 -1.68 -18.44
CA THR A 164 -0.78 -1.33 -19.86
C THR A 164 0.25 -2.28 -20.50
N ARG A 165 1.40 -2.48 -19.84
CA ARG A 165 2.52 -3.26 -20.39
C ARG A 165 2.33 -4.78 -20.31
N TYR A 166 1.68 -5.28 -19.25
CA TYR A 166 1.48 -6.70 -19.00
C TYR A 166 -0.01 -7.05 -18.76
N PRO A 167 -0.87 -6.94 -19.79
CA PRO A 167 -2.32 -7.13 -19.64
C PRO A 167 -2.73 -8.46 -19.00
N LYS A 168 -1.97 -9.53 -19.23
CA LYS A 168 -2.22 -10.87 -18.67
C LYS A 168 -2.28 -10.92 -17.14
N TYR A 169 -1.69 -9.95 -16.45
CA TYR A 169 -1.67 -9.93 -14.99
C TYR A 169 -2.86 -9.18 -14.36
N ARG A 170 -3.80 -8.66 -15.16
CA ARG A 170 -5.03 -8.01 -14.64
C ARG A 170 -6.00 -8.96 -13.94
N TYR A 171 -5.90 -10.27 -14.20
CA TYR A 171 -6.88 -11.23 -13.71
C TYR A 171 -6.69 -11.55 -12.21
N PRO A 172 -7.78 -11.80 -11.45
CA PRO A 172 -7.74 -12.02 -10.00
C PRO A 172 -6.75 -13.09 -9.53
N LYS A 173 -6.54 -14.14 -10.34
CA LYS A 173 -5.56 -15.22 -10.06
C LYS A 173 -4.12 -14.72 -9.89
N HIS A 174 -3.81 -13.52 -10.38
CA HIS A 174 -2.49 -12.90 -10.28
C HIS A 174 -2.40 -11.83 -9.19
N ASN A 175 -3.47 -11.54 -8.43
CA ASN A 175 -3.50 -10.42 -7.49
C ASN A 175 -2.34 -10.47 -6.48
N LEU A 176 -2.09 -11.62 -5.85
CA LEU A 176 -0.98 -11.77 -4.90
C LEU A 176 0.39 -11.61 -5.58
N PHE A 177 0.52 -12.13 -6.81
CA PHE A 177 1.75 -12.02 -7.59
C PHE A 177 2.05 -10.55 -7.94
N VAL A 178 1.07 -9.83 -8.47
CA VAL A 178 1.21 -8.40 -8.82
C VAL A 178 1.41 -7.55 -7.58
N TRP A 179 0.73 -7.87 -6.47
CA TRP A 179 0.94 -7.21 -5.19
C TRP A 179 2.40 -7.28 -4.75
N ASN A 180 3.01 -8.48 -4.75
CA ASN A 180 4.43 -8.64 -4.41
C ASN A 180 5.34 -7.79 -5.32
N ILE A 181 5.09 -7.79 -6.63
CA ILE A 181 5.86 -6.97 -7.59
C ILE A 181 5.72 -5.49 -7.24
N SER A 182 4.50 -5.01 -6.97
CA SER A 182 4.25 -3.60 -6.64
C SER A 182 4.95 -3.16 -5.35
N GLU A 183 4.98 -4.00 -4.32
CA GLU A 183 5.65 -3.68 -3.05
C GLU A 183 7.17 -3.67 -3.20
N ILE A 184 7.73 -4.63 -3.95
CA ILE A 184 9.17 -4.65 -4.28
C ILE A 184 9.55 -3.42 -5.09
N PHE A 185 8.75 -3.09 -6.12
CA PHE A 185 8.95 -1.92 -6.96
C PHE A 185 8.98 -0.64 -6.13
N ASN A 186 7.95 -0.41 -5.32
CA ASN A 186 7.90 0.74 -4.43
C ASN A 186 9.09 0.77 -3.48
N THR A 187 9.46 -0.36 -2.87
CA THR A 187 10.60 -0.42 -1.95
C THR A 187 11.91 -0.02 -2.61
N ILE A 188 12.15 -0.44 -3.86
CA ILE A 188 13.35 -0.07 -4.62
C ILE A 188 13.34 1.43 -4.92
N ILE A 189 12.22 1.97 -5.40
CA ILE A 189 12.11 3.41 -5.71
C ILE A 189 12.28 4.24 -4.43
N GLN A 190 11.65 3.84 -3.32
CA GLN A 190 11.62 4.54 -2.04
C GLN A 190 12.95 4.50 -1.28
N ASN A 191 13.89 3.71 -1.75
CA ASN A 191 15.24 3.64 -1.20
C ASN A 191 16.29 4.11 -2.22
N SER A 192 15.86 4.65 -3.37
CA SER A 192 16.74 5.25 -4.36
C SER A 192 17.30 6.59 -3.89
N PRO A 193 18.45 7.04 -4.42
CA PRO A 193 19.01 8.35 -4.12
C PRO A 193 18.03 9.51 -4.41
N ALA A 194 17.29 9.45 -5.52
CA ALA A 194 16.31 10.47 -5.89
C ALA A 194 15.19 10.60 -4.86
N TRP A 195 14.67 9.46 -4.37
CA TRP A 195 13.67 9.47 -3.31
C TRP A 195 14.23 10.03 -2.01
N LEU A 196 15.41 9.58 -1.60
CA LEU A 196 16.05 10.05 -0.38
C LEU A 196 16.37 11.53 -0.44
N ASN A 197 16.64 12.08 -1.63
CA ASN A 197 16.78 13.51 -1.80
C ASN A 197 15.49 14.28 -1.50
N CYS A 198 14.34 13.73 -1.89
CA CYS A 198 13.01 14.31 -1.66
C CYS A 198 12.53 14.15 -0.21
N PHE A 199 12.58 12.94 0.36
CA PHE A 199 11.93 12.63 1.64
C PHE A 199 12.86 12.52 2.84
N LYS A 200 14.19 12.35 2.61
CA LYS A 200 15.20 12.10 3.65
C LYS A 200 14.89 10.89 4.56
N LEU A 201 14.01 10.00 4.11
CA LEU A 201 13.51 8.84 4.86
C LEU A 201 13.49 7.62 3.96
N LYS A 202 14.07 6.53 4.46
CA LYS A 202 13.97 5.21 3.85
C LYS A 202 12.60 4.62 4.13
N SER A 203 12.13 3.80 3.19
CA SER A 203 10.95 2.97 3.39
C SER A 203 11.37 1.56 3.78
N LEU A 204 10.64 0.99 4.74
CA LEU A 204 10.79 -0.41 5.13
C LEU A 204 9.89 -1.24 4.23
N GLY A 205 10.49 -2.09 3.41
CA GLY A 205 9.76 -3.12 2.67
C GLY A 205 9.40 -4.31 3.56
N TYR A 206 8.63 -5.23 2.99
CA TYR A 206 8.31 -6.49 3.65
C TYR A 206 9.57 -7.37 3.80
N PRO A 207 9.80 -8.02 4.97
CA PRO A 207 10.99 -8.86 5.18
C PRO A 207 11.16 -9.96 4.12
N GLU A 208 10.07 -10.56 3.65
CA GLU A 208 10.06 -11.57 2.59
C GLU A 208 10.60 -11.07 1.25
N HIS A 209 10.60 -9.75 1.02
CA HIS A 209 11.08 -9.12 -0.21
C HIS A 209 12.55 -8.71 -0.13
N GLU A 210 13.16 -8.75 1.06
CA GLU A 210 14.48 -8.14 1.32
C GLU A 210 15.57 -8.67 0.38
N LYS A 211 15.59 -9.99 0.14
CA LYS A 211 16.58 -10.63 -0.75
C LYS A 211 16.48 -10.11 -2.19
N ILE A 212 15.25 -10.04 -2.73
CA ILE A 212 14.99 -9.57 -4.09
C ILE A 212 15.33 -8.08 -4.20
N VAL A 213 14.85 -7.26 -3.26
CA VAL A 213 15.12 -5.82 -3.22
C VAL A 213 16.63 -5.56 -3.18
N ARG A 214 17.36 -6.25 -2.31
CA ARG A 214 18.83 -6.10 -2.18
C ARG A 214 19.56 -6.50 -3.46
N HIS A 215 19.13 -7.57 -4.13
CA HIS A 215 19.74 -8.01 -5.37
C HIS A 215 19.56 -6.97 -6.50
N ILE A 216 18.32 -6.56 -6.76
CA ILE A 216 17.98 -5.66 -7.88
C ILE A 216 18.51 -4.24 -7.64
N SER A 217 18.36 -3.71 -6.41
CA SER A 217 18.77 -2.34 -6.08
C SER A 217 20.27 -2.09 -6.28
N ARG A 218 21.15 -3.08 -6.03
CA ARG A 218 22.61 -2.97 -6.26
C ARG A 218 22.94 -2.57 -7.69
N THR A 219 22.19 -3.09 -8.65
CA THR A 219 22.40 -2.81 -10.07
C THR A 219 21.74 -1.50 -10.47
N PHE A 220 20.48 -1.29 -10.08
CA PHE A 220 19.72 -0.11 -10.51
C PHE A 220 20.22 1.21 -9.92
N TYR A 221 20.70 1.22 -8.68
CA TYR A 221 21.15 2.47 -8.04
C TYR A 221 22.44 3.03 -8.66
N ARG A 222 23.18 2.21 -9.41
CA ARG A 222 24.38 2.64 -10.15
C ARG A 222 24.05 3.20 -11.54
N ARG A 223 22.84 3.01 -12.05
CA ARG A 223 22.43 3.47 -13.37
C ARG A 223 22.09 4.96 -13.31
N LYS A 224 22.58 5.75 -14.28
CA LYS A 224 22.24 7.16 -14.43
C LYS A 224 20.79 7.38 -14.85
N VAL A 225 20.25 6.47 -15.66
CA VAL A 225 18.88 6.52 -16.17
C VAL A 225 18.20 5.20 -15.85
N TRP A 226 16.97 5.27 -15.34
CA TRP A 226 16.17 4.10 -14.98
C TRP A 226 15.19 3.80 -16.10
N ASN A 227 15.23 2.58 -16.62
CA ASN A 227 14.16 2.06 -17.46
C ASN A 227 13.22 1.23 -16.57
N ILE A 228 12.01 1.75 -16.37
CA ILE A 228 11.03 1.17 -15.44
C ILE A 228 10.48 -0.16 -15.95
N GLY A 229 10.44 -0.33 -17.27
CA GLY A 229 10.08 -1.60 -17.91
C GLY A 229 11.09 -2.68 -17.60
N VAL A 230 12.38 -2.37 -17.73
CA VAL A 230 13.47 -3.30 -17.35
C VAL A 230 13.42 -3.60 -15.86
N LEU A 231 13.14 -2.61 -15.00
CA LEU A 231 12.99 -2.84 -13.57
C LEU A 231 11.83 -3.79 -13.28
N ALA A 232 10.66 -3.56 -13.89
CA ALA A 232 9.51 -4.44 -13.73
C ALA A 232 9.80 -5.86 -14.24
N ASP A 233 10.48 -6.00 -15.39
CA ASP A 233 10.89 -7.28 -15.96
C ASP A 233 11.84 -8.06 -15.02
N GLU A 234 12.83 -7.39 -14.43
CA GLU A 234 13.74 -7.99 -13.45
C GLU A 234 13.00 -8.43 -12.18
N ILE A 235 12.09 -7.61 -11.65
CA ILE A 235 11.27 -7.95 -10.47
C ILE A 235 10.35 -9.15 -10.77
N ILE A 236 9.66 -9.15 -11.92
CA ILE A 236 8.81 -10.27 -12.34
C ILE A 236 9.61 -11.58 -12.31
N LYS A 237 10.83 -11.56 -12.87
CA LYS A 237 11.71 -12.73 -12.98
C LYS A 237 12.09 -13.26 -11.60
N GLU A 238 12.46 -12.37 -10.68
CA GLU A 238 12.85 -12.77 -9.32
C GLU A 238 11.66 -13.28 -8.49
N VAL A 239 10.48 -12.66 -8.59
CA VAL A 239 9.28 -13.15 -7.90
C VAL A 239 8.86 -14.53 -8.42
N GLN A 240 8.97 -14.78 -9.73
CA GLN A 240 8.71 -16.10 -10.32
C GLN A 240 9.71 -17.17 -9.86
N ARG A 241 10.99 -16.81 -9.67
CA ARG A 241 12.02 -17.71 -9.14
C ARG A 241 11.77 -18.07 -7.67
N ALA A 242 11.34 -17.09 -6.88
CA ALA A 242 11.04 -17.29 -5.46
C ALA A 242 9.76 -18.10 -5.23
N ASN A 243 8.79 -18.02 -6.15
CA ASN A 243 7.51 -18.72 -6.09
C ASN A 243 7.25 -19.48 -7.41
N PRO A 244 7.96 -20.58 -7.69
CA PRO A 244 7.73 -21.34 -8.91
C PRO A 244 6.29 -21.86 -8.90
N SER A 245 5.51 -21.54 -9.93
CA SER A 245 4.23 -22.19 -10.18
C SER A 245 4.42 -23.71 -10.09
N PRO A 246 3.44 -24.48 -9.56
CA PRO A 246 3.52 -25.93 -9.64
C PRO A 246 3.71 -26.28 -11.11
N ARG A 247 4.83 -26.96 -11.42
CA ARG A 247 5.07 -27.44 -12.79
C ARG A 247 3.83 -28.23 -13.20
N PRO A 248 3.29 -28.04 -14.42
CA PRO A 248 2.34 -29.00 -14.94
C PRO A 248 3.03 -30.35 -14.82
N LYS A 249 2.38 -31.33 -14.16
CA LYS A 249 2.81 -32.73 -14.29
C LYS A 249 2.81 -33.00 -15.78
N GLY A 250 4.00 -33.02 -16.39
CA GLY A 250 4.16 -33.39 -17.77
C GLY A 250 3.48 -34.74 -17.94
N ARG A 251 2.64 -34.85 -18.96
CA ARG A 251 2.18 -36.14 -19.45
C ARG A 251 3.44 -36.98 -19.65
N GLY A 252 3.54 -38.06 -18.89
CA GLY A 252 4.46 -39.14 -19.21
C GLY A 252 4.02 -39.66 -20.57
N PHE A 253 4.78 -39.30 -21.60
CA PHE A 253 4.98 -40.18 -22.73
C PHE A 253 6.08 -41.16 -22.31
N GLY A 254 5.86 -42.43 -22.58
CA GLY A 254 6.84 -43.50 -22.36
C GLY A 254 6.16 -44.85 -22.22
N ASP A 255 5.80 -45.38 -23.39
CA ASP A 255 5.63 -46.79 -23.78
C ASP A 255 4.55 -47.67 -23.13
#